data_AF-A0A382JJ44-F1
#
_entry.id   AF-A0A382JJ44-F1
#
_cell.length_a   1.000
_cell.length_b   1.000
_cell.length_c   1.000
_cell.angle_alpha   90.00
_cell.angle_beta   90.00
_cell.angle_gamma   90.00
#
_symmetry.space_group_name_H-M   'P 1'
#
loop_
_entity.id
_entity.type
_entity.pdbx_description
1 polymer ?
#
loop_
_entity_poly.entity_id
_entity_poly.type
_entity_poly.pdbx_seq_one_letter_code
_entity_poly.pdbx_strand_id
1 'polypeptide(L)'
;MPEQNYTPLFSEILDKVSKLKTKNQKVAHLRQYNTDGLRQLLKSSFDPKVKWALPDGEVPYIQNDAPEGTEHNVLSYEHRKLYHFIVGGNPQLSQNKRESMFVQMLEGLHPDEADVLVAAKDKILHQKYKGLSANVVREAFNWTDEYMLPDPVEYPATPGPANG
;
A
#
# COMPACT_ATOMS: atom_id res chain seq x y z
N MET A 1 -28.89 17.07 0.57
CA MET A 1 -28.32 16.08 -0.37
C MET A 1 -27.40 15.18 0.46
N PRO A 2 -27.53 13.85 0.43
CA PRO A 2 -26.57 13.01 1.12
C PRO A 2 -25.23 13.17 0.40
N GLU A 3 -24.20 13.63 1.13
CA GLU A 3 -22.82 13.57 0.65
C GLU A 3 -22.50 12.09 0.44
N GLN A 4 -22.40 11.67 -0.82
CA GLN A 4 -21.85 10.37 -1.15
C GLN A 4 -20.41 10.38 -0.64
N ASN A 5 -20.13 9.58 0.39
CA ASN A 5 -18.82 9.46 1.01
C ASN A 5 -17.89 8.69 0.05
N TYR A 6 -17.49 9.34 -1.03
CA TYR A 6 -16.64 8.78 -2.06
C TYR A 6 -15.25 8.47 -1.46
N THR A 7 -14.87 7.20 -1.53
CA THR A 7 -13.55 6.71 -1.12
C THR A 7 -12.72 6.51 -2.38
N PRO A 8 -11.66 7.32 -2.60
CA PRO A 8 -10.85 7.20 -3.81
C PRO A 8 -10.05 5.90 -3.83
N LEU A 9 -9.75 5.44 -5.03
CA LEU A 9 -8.83 4.34 -5.31
C LEU A 9 -7.40 4.72 -4.90
N PHE A 10 -6.55 3.73 -4.68
CA PHE A 10 -5.13 4.00 -4.41
C PHE A 10 -4.45 4.59 -5.64
N SER A 11 -4.83 4.17 -6.84
CA SER A 11 -4.36 4.80 -8.10
C SER A 11 -4.59 6.32 -8.11
N GLU A 12 -5.78 6.76 -7.72
CA GLU A 12 -6.17 8.18 -7.69
C GLU A 12 -5.41 8.97 -6.61
N ILE A 13 -5.23 8.37 -5.43
CA ILE A 13 -4.43 8.96 -4.35
C ILE A 13 -2.99 9.16 -4.81
N LEU A 14 -2.37 8.14 -5.43
CA LEU A 14 -0.97 8.21 -5.86
C LEU A 14 -0.77 9.11 -7.08
N ASP A 15 -1.73 9.14 -8.01
CA ASP A 15 -1.75 10.10 -9.12
C ASP A 15 -1.83 11.54 -8.59
N LYS A 16 -2.70 11.80 -7.60
CA LYS A 16 -2.78 13.12 -6.97
C LYS A 16 -1.46 13.53 -6.30
N VAL A 17 -0.74 12.61 -5.65
CA VAL A 17 0.61 12.87 -5.11
C VAL A 17 1.56 13.40 -6.19
N SER A 18 1.49 12.87 -7.40
CA SER A 18 2.35 13.26 -8.53
C SER A 18 2.07 14.69 -9.01
N LYS A 19 0.84 15.17 -8.83
CA LYS A 19 0.38 16.51 -9.22
C LYS A 19 0.66 17.59 -8.16
N LEU A 20 0.93 17.21 -6.91
CA LEU A 20 1.23 18.15 -5.82
C LEU A 20 2.65 18.72 -5.91
N LYS A 21 2.79 20.01 -5.62
CA LYS A 21 4.05 20.75 -5.85
C LYS A 21 5.07 20.52 -4.74
N THR A 22 4.65 20.60 -3.48
CA THR A 22 5.58 20.58 -2.33
C THR A 22 5.54 19.26 -1.60
N LYS A 23 6.66 18.91 -0.94
CA LYS A 23 6.74 17.73 -0.07
C LYS A 23 5.64 17.72 0.99
N ASN A 24 5.42 18.85 1.66
CA ASN A 24 4.41 18.99 2.73
C ASN A 24 2.99 18.72 2.22
N GLN A 25 2.66 19.17 1.00
CA GLN A 25 1.36 18.86 0.39
C GLN A 25 1.20 17.35 0.14
N LYS A 26 2.24 16.68 -0.37
CA LYS A 26 2.22 15.23 -0.61
C LYS A 26 2.05 14.44 0.68
N VAL A 27 2.80 14.82 1.71
CA VAL A 27 2.72 14.22 3.06
C VAL A 27 1.31 14.40 3.64
N ALA A 28 0.75 15.61 3.58
CA ALA A 28 -0.59 15.89 4.07
C ALA A 28 -1.66 15.08 3.32
N HIS A 29 -1.53 14.96 2.00
CA HIS A 29 -2.45 14.18 1.18
C HIS A 29 -2.40 12.68 1.52
N LEU A 30 -1.21 12.09 1.65
CA LEU A 30 -1.08 10.69 2.09
C LEU A 30 -1.62 10.45 3.51
N ARG A 31 -1.44 11.42 4.42
CA ARG A 31 -2.00 11.38 5.78
C ARG A 31 -3.52 11.39 5.80
N GLN A 32 -4.15 12.13 4.89
CA GLN A 32 -5.60 12.19 4.76
C GLN A 32 -6.20 10.82 4.43
N TYR A 33 -5.51 9.99 3.65
CA TYR A 33 -5.94 8.65 3.25
C TYR A 33 -5.18 7.54 3.97
N ASN A 34 -4.74 7.81 5.20
CA ASN A 34 -3.96 6.89 6.01
C ASN A 34 -4.78 5.68 6.46
N THR A 35 -4.77 4.62 5.65
CA THR A 35 -5.43 3.33 5.91
C THR A 35 -4.41 2.20 5.97
N ASP A 36 -4.77 1.09 6.60
CA ASP A 36 -3.91 -0.10 6.67
C ASP A 36 -3.58 -0.65 5.28
N GLY A 37 -4.53 -0.62 4.35
CA GLY A 37 -4.31 -1.05 2.98
C GLY A 37 -3.28 -0.20 2.24
N LEU A 38 -3.39 1.13 2.32
CA LEU A 38 -2.42 2.03 1.69
C LEU A 38 -1.03 1.86 2.32
N ARG A 39 -0.98 1.71 3.66
CA ARG A 39 0.26 1.41 4.38
C ARG A 39 0.90 0.09 3.92
N GLN A 40 0.12 -0.98 3.82
CA GLN A 40 0.62 -2.30 3.40
C GLN A 40 1.15 -2.27 1.97
N LEU A 41 0.40 -1.66 1.05
CA LEU A 41 0.82 -1.49 -0.34
C LEU A 41 2.13 -0.72 -0.44
N LEU A 42 2.20 0.47 0.18
CA LEU A 42 3.41 1.29 0.13
C LEU A 42 4.58 0.62 0.83
N LYS A 43 4.38 -0.01 1.99
CA LYS A 43 5.42 -0.78 2.67
C LYS A 43 5.93 -1.94 1.80
N SER A 44 5.03 -2.66 1.13
CA SER A 44 5.42 -3.73 0.20
C SER A 44 6.23 -3.26 -1.01
N SER A 45 6.19 -1.97 -1.35
CA SER A 45 6.97 -1.38 -2.44
C SER A 45 8.27 -0.72 -1.96
N PHE A 46 8.26 -0.09 -0.79
CA PHE A 46 9.37 0.74 -0.33
C PHE A 46 10.29 0.06 0.70
N ASP A 47 9.78 -0.89 1.49
CA ASP A 47 10.60 -1.62 2.47
C ASP A 47 11.43 -2.70 1.76
N PRO A 48 12.78 -2.63 1.77
CA PRO A 48 13.63 -3.63 1.14
C PRO A 48 13.61 -4.98 1.87
N LYS A 49 13.17 -5.03 3.14
CA LYS A 49 13.02 -6.28 3.90
C LYS A 49 11.80 -7.08 3.43
N VAL A 50 10.79 -6.42 2.84
CA VAL A 50 9.60 -7.09 2.29
C VAL A 50 9.93 -7.64 0.91
N LYS A 51 9.96 -8.97 0.78
CA LYS A 51 10.22 -9.65 -0.50
C LYS A 51 8.94 -10.29 -1.04
N TRP A 52 8.66 -10.09 -2.32
CA TRP A 52 7.57 -10.76 -3.00
C TRP A 52 7.97 -12.20 -3.32
N ALA A 53 7.04 -13.13 -3.11
CA ALA A 53 7.19 -14.56 -3.40
C ALA A 53 6.58 -14.90 -4.79
N LEU A 54 6.70 -13.96 -5.72
CA LEU A 54 6.26 -14.04 -7.11
C LEU A 54 7.50 -13.94 -8.01
N PRO A 55 7.48 -14.55 -9.21
CA PRO A 55 8.59 -14.43 -10.15
C PRO A 55 8.79 -12.98 -10.62
N ASP A 56 10.04 -12.65 -10.95
CA ASP A 56 10.39 -11.41 -11.62
C ASP A 56 9.82 -11.40 -13.06
N GLY A 57 9.63 -10.19 -13.59
CA GLY A 57 9.15 -9.99 -14.96
C GLY A 57 7.66 -9.68 -15.05
N GLU A 58 7.22 -9.54 -16.30
CA GLU A 58 5.84 -9.18 -16.64
C GLU A 58 4.87 -10.26 -16.16
N VAL A 59 3.76 -9.83 -15.58
CA VAL A 59 2.68 -10.71 -15.15
C VAL A 59 1.63 -10.69 -16.24
N PRO A 60 1.43 -11.78 -17.00
CA PRO A 60 0.38 -11.83 -18.00
C PRO A 60 -0.98 -11.97 -17.29
N TYR A 61 -1.87 -11.00 -17.48
CA TYR A 61 -3.25 -11.03 -17.00
C TYR A 61 -4.17 -10.38 -18.02
N ILE A 62 -5.45 -10.74 -18.00
CA ILE A 62 -6.47 -10.08 -18.83
C ILE A 62 -7.00 -8.87 -18.06
N GLN A 63 -6.91 -7.67 -18.64
CA GLN A 63 -7.42 -6.47 -17.99
C GLN A 63 -8.94 -6.56 -17.83
N ASN A 64 -9.44 -6.06 -16.70
CA ASN A 64 -10.87 -5.95 -16.47
C ASN A 64 -11.44 -4.81 -17.33
N ASP A 65 -12.28 -5.15 -18.30
CA ASP A 65 -12.93 -4.20 -19.21
C ASP A 65 -14.31 -3.75 -18.71
N ALA A 66 -14.68 -4.06 -17.46
CA ALA A 66 -15.94 -3.62 -16.88
C ALA A 66 -16.01 -2.08 -16.80
N PRO A 67 -17.20 -1.46 -16.95
CA PRO A 67 -17.32 -0.01 -16.80
C PRO A 67 -16.92 0.48 -15.39
N GLU A 68 -16.33 1.67 -15.31
CA GLU A 68 -15.96 2.31 -14.05
C GLU A 68 -17.18 2.39 -13.09
N GLY A 69 -16.98 2.02 -11.81
CA GLY A 69 -18.05 1.96 -10.81
C GLY A 69 -18.92 0.70 -10.85
N THR A 70 -18.56 -0.32 -11.64
CA THR A 70 -19.27 -1.62 -11.71
C THR A 70 -18.49 -2.76 -11.04
N GLU A 71 -18.31 -3.92 -11.67
CA GLU A 71 -17.80 -5.19 -11.12
C GLU A 71 -16.29 -5.20 -10.79
N HIS A 72 -15.73 -4.06 -10.39
CA HIS A 72 -14.35 -3.99 -9.95
C HIS A 72 -14.23 -4.30 -8.46
N ASN A 73 -13.34 -5.22 -8.12
CA ASN A 73 -12.82 -5.30 -6.77
C ASN A 73 -12.01 -4.03 -6.47
N VAL A 74 -11.99 -3.62 -5.21
CA VAL A 74 -11.23 -2.45 -4.76
C VAL A 74 -9.97 -2.91 -4.04
N LEU A 75 -8.80 -2.37 -4.41
CA LEU A 75 -7.52 -2.78 -3.80
C LEU A 75 -7.47 -2.50 -2.30
N SER A 76 -8.17 -1.46 -1.85
CA SER A 76 -8.37 -1.13 -0.44
C SER A 76 -9.11 -2.21 0.36
N TYR A 77 -9.80 -3.14 -0.30
CA TYR A 77 -10.38 -4.32 0.33
C TYR A 77 -9.49 -5.56 0.12
N GLU A 78 -9.01 -5.74 -1.12
CA GLU A 78 -8.18 -6.88 -1.53
C GLU A 78 -6.78 -6.89 -0.87
N HIS A 79 -6.33 -5.78 -0.27
CA HIS A 79 -5.04 -5.69 0.42
C HIS A 79 -4.84 -6.81 1.46
N ARG A 80 -5.93 -7.32 2.05
CA ARG A 80 -5.92 -8.37 3.08
C ARG A 80 -5.35 -9.68 2.58
N LYS A 81 -5.30 -9.87 1.26
CA LYS A 81 -4.74 -11.04 0.60
C LYS A 81 -3.27 -10.86 0.22
N LEU A 82 -2.70 -9.65 0.34
CA LEU A 82 -1.31 -9.37 -0.08
C LEU A 82 -0.27 -10.24 0.64
N TYR A 83 -0.54 -10.64 1.89
CA TYR A 83 0.35 -11.53 2.64
C TYR A 83 0.58 -12.88 1.95
N HIS A 84 -0.35 -13.35 1.10
CA HIS A 84 -0.15 -14.57 0.31
C HIS A 84 1.02 -14.45 -0.67
N PHE A 85 1.33 -13.23 -1.10
CA PHE A 85 2.34 -12.95 -2.12
C PHE A 85 3.68 -12.48 -1.52
N ILE A 86 3.81 -12.43 -0.19
CA ILE A 86 5.04 -12.04 0.50
C ILE A 86 5.75 -13.29 1.04
N VAL A 87 7.08 -13.31 0.94
CA VAL A 87 7.93 -14.38 1.48
C VAL A 87 7.67 -14.53 2.98
N GLY A 88 7.34 -15.75 3.42
CA GLY A 88 7.02 -16.06 4.81
C GLY A 88 5.59 -15.71 5.24
N GLY A 89 4.80 -15.03 4.41
CA GLY A 89 3.42 -14.65 4.76
C GLY A 89 2.44 -15.83 4.73
N ASN A 90 2.51 -16.68 3.71
CA ASN A 90 1.73 -17.92 3.66
C ASN A 90 2.59 -19.09 3.13
N PRO A 91 3.27 -19.83 4.02
CA PRO A 91 4.18 -20.91 3.64
C PRO A 91 3.46 -22.19 3.16
N GLN A 92 2.16 -22.34 3.45
CA GLN A 92 1.38 -23.51 3.02
C GLN A 92 0.90 -23.39 1.56
N LEU A 93 0.94 -22.19 0.99
CA LEU A 93 0.50 -21.94 -0.39
C LEU A 93 1.59 -22.36 -1.38
N SER A 94 1.25 -23.24 -2.32
CA SER A 94 2.15 -23.63 -3.41
C SER A 94 2.43 -22.46 -4.35
N GLN A 95 3.60 -22.46 -4.98
CA GLN A 95 4.03 -21.40 -5.88
C GLN A 95 3.04 -21.18 -7.05
N ASN A 96 2.64 -22.26 -7.73
CA ASN A 96 1.67 -22.17 -8.82
C ASN A 96 0.33 -21.57 -8.37
N LYS A 97 -0.17 -21.96 -7.19
CA LYS A 97 -1.44 -21.42 -6.67
C LYS A 97 -1.30 -19.95 -6.31
N ARG A 98 -0.17 -19.54 -5.74
CA ARG A 98 0.14 -18.15 -5.42
C ARG A 98 0.13 -17.28 -6.67
N GLU A 99 0.79 -17.70 -7.74
CA GLU A 99 0.82 -16.99 -9.02
C GLU A 99 -0.59 -16.90 -9.63
N SER A 100 -1.34 -18.00 -9.67
CA SER A 100 -2.73 -17.97 -10.16
C SER A 100 -3.63 -17.05 -9.33
N MET A 101 -3.47 -17.03 -8.01
CA MET A 101 -4.22 -16.11 -7.14
C MET A 101 -3.86 -14.65 -7.39
N PHE A 102 -2.59 -14.36 -7.71
CA PHE A 102 -2.15 -13.01 -8.03
C PHE A 102 -2.75 -12.55 -9.36
N VAL A 103 -2.70 -13.38 -10.40
CA VAL A 103 -3.33 -13.10 -11.70
C VAL A 103 -4.83 -12.84 -11.52
N GLN A 104 -5.55 -13.72 -10.81
CA GLN A 104 -6.99 -13.54 -10.53
C GLN A 104 -7.31 -12.25 -9.79
N MET A 105 -6.41 -11.79 -8.91
CA MET A 105 -6.59 -10.50 -8.25
C MET A 105 -6.47 -9.35 -9.25
N LEU A 106 -5.46 -9.37 -10.12
CA LEU A 106 -5.27 -8.34 -11.15
C LEU A 106 -6.46 -8.28 -12.11
N GLU A 107 -6.95 -9.43 -12.58
CA GLU A 107 -8.10 -9.53 -13.49
C GLU A 107 -9.41 -9.05 -12.87
N GLY A 108 -9.51 -9.01 -11.54
CA GLY A 108 -10.69 -8.49 -10.82
C GLY A 108 -10.59 -7.02 -10.43
N LEU A 109 -9.40 -6.42 -10.45
CA LEU A 109 -9.19 -5.02 -10.08
C LEU A 109 -9.50 -4.08 -11.25
N HIS A 110 -9.77 -2.81 -10.94
CA HIS A 110 -9.71 -1.75 -11.95
C HIS A 110 -8.30 -1.72 -12.58
N PRO A 111 -8.15 -1.50 -13.90
CA PRO A 111 -6.85 -1.55 -14.58
C PRO A 111 -5.76 -0.70 -13.91
N ASP A 112 -6.10 0.52 -13.47
CA ASP A 112 -5.15 1.39 -12.78
C ASP A 112 -4.72 0.84 -11.39
N GLU A 113 -5.60 0.13 -10.69
CA GLU A 113 -5.28 -0.49 -9.39
C GLU A 113 -4.44 -1.75 -9.58
N ALA A 114 -4.70 -2.53 -10.63
CA ALA A 114 -3.86 -3.66 -11.04
C ALA A 114 -2.44 -3.16 -11.37
N ASP A 115 -2.34 -2.07 -12.12
CA ASP A 115 -1.08 -1.43 -12.49
C ASP A 115 -0.32 -0.86 -11.27
N VAL A 116 -1.03 -0.31 -10.28
CA VAL A 116 -0.45 0.06 -8.96
C VAL A 116 0.12 -1.16 -8.25
N LEU A 117 -0.62 -2.26 -8.21
CA LEU A 117 -0.20 -3.48 -7.51
C LEU A 117 1.03 -4.13 -8.15
N VAL A 118 1.10 -4.17 -9.49
CA VAL A 118 2.30 -4.63 -10.22
C VAL A 118 3.49 -3.71 -9.94
N ALA A 119 3.32 -2.38 -9.98
CA ALA A 119 4.40 -1.46 -9.63
C ALA A 119 4.85 -1.56 -8.17
N ALA A 120 3.96 -1.97 -7.26
CA ALA A 120 4.32 -2.26 -5.88
C ALA A 120 5.16 -3.55 -5.76
N LYS A 121 4.75 -4.62 -6.46
CA LYS A 121 5.50 -5.88 -6.60
C LYS A 121 6.91 -5.63 -7.09
N ASP A 122 7.04 -4.88 -8.18
CA ASP A 122 8.32 -4.63 -8.83
C ASP A 122 9.13 -3.51 -8.15
N LYS A 123 8.66 -2.97 -7.01
CA LYS A 123 9.35 -1.93 -6.21
C LYS A 123 9.55 -0.60 -6.97
N ILE A 124 8.73 -0.30 -7.97
CA ILE A 124 8.88 0.86 -8.87
C ILE A 124 7.81 1.95 -8.69
N LEU A 125 7.03 1.95 -7.60
CA LEU A 125 6.03 3.01 -7.35
C LEU A 125 6.63 4.43 -7.37
N HIS A 126 7.86 4.59 -6.88
CA HIS A 126 8.59 5.86 -6.87
C HIS A 126 8.98 6.34 -8.28
N GLN A 127 9.09 5.43 -9.25
CA GLN A 127 9.35 5.74 -10.66
C GLN A 127 8.05 6.10 -11.37
N LYS A 128 6.96 5.37 -11.07
CA LYS A 128 5.63 5.64 -11.65
C LYS A 128 5.04 6.96 -11.16
N TYR A 129 5.10 7.24 -9.86
CA TYR A 129 4.47 8.40 -9.26
C TYR A 129 5.49 9.46 -8.85
N LYS A 130 5.58 10.54 -9.63
CA LYS A 130 6.60 11.58 -9.46
C LYS A 130 6.58 12.19 -8.06
N GLY A 131 7.68 11.98 -7.34
CA GLY A 131 7.90 12.53 -6.01
C GLY A 131 7.10 11.85 -4.90
N LEU A 132 6.58 10.64 -5.14
CA LEU A 132 6.30 9.65 -4.11
C LEU A 132 7.65 9.02 -3.67
N SER A 133 8.47 9.77 -2.93
CA SER A 133 9.78 9.29 -2.47
C SER A 133 9.68 8.54 -1.15
N ALA A 134 10.69 7.74 -0.82
CA ALA A 134 10.80 7.08 0.48
C ALA A 134 10.66 8.06 1.65
N ASN A 135 11.24 9.26 1.53
CA ASN A 135 11.15 10.30 2.57
C ASN A 135 9.72 10.83 2.72
N VAL A 136 8.98 11.00 1.61
CA VAL A 136 7.56 11.42 1.66
C VAL A 136 6.71 10.35 2.33
N VAL A 137 6.89 9.08 1.94
CA VAL A 137 6.13 7.95 2.49
C VAL A 137 6.39 7.78 3.98
N ARG A 138 7.66 7.75 4.40
CA ARG A 138 8.03 7.58 5.81
C ARG A 138 7.50 8.72 6.68
N GLU A 139 7.62 9.96 6.22
CA GLU A 139 7.09 11.12 6.95
C GLU A 139 5.55 11.11 7.02
N ALA A 140 4.87 10.70 5.95
CA ALA A 140 3.41 10.60 5.94
C ALA A 140 2.90 9.65 7.02
N PHE A 141 3.53 8.48 7.18
CA PHE A 141 3.06 7.42 8.09
C PHE A 141 3.81 7.32 9.42
N ASN A 142 4.67 8.30 9.71
CA ASN A 142 5.52 8.33 10.90
C ASN A 142 6.36 7.05 11.04
N TRP A 143 7.02 6.66 9.95
CA TRP A 143 7.90 5.50 9.93
C TRP A 143 9.37 5.88 10.08
N THR A 144 10.12 5.02 10.78
CA THR A 144 11.58 5.03 10.81
C THR A 144 12.16 4.67 9.44
N ASP A 145 13.48 4.75 9.29
CA ASP A 145 14.18 4.26 8.09
C ASP A 145 13.92 2.76 7.80
N GLU A 146 13.47 2.02 8.81
CA GLU A 146 13.09 0.61 8.70
C GLU A 146 11.60 0.39 8.40
N TYR A 147 10.86 1.43 8.04
CA TYR A 147 9.41 1.35 7.76
C TYR A 147 8.58 0.84 8.95
N MET A 148 9.04 1.10 10.18
CA MET A 148 8.37 0.75 11.43
C MET A 148 7.87 2.00 12.14
N LEU A 149 6.81 1.88 12.95
CA LEU A 149 6.45 2.96 13.88
C LEU A 149 7.57 3.08 14.94
N PRO A 150 7.91 4.29 15.39
CA PRO A 150 8.85 4.46 16.50
C PRO A 150 8.30 3.82 17.77
N ASP A 151 9.19 3.32 18.62
CA ASP A 151 8.82 2.78 19.93
C ASP A 151 8.09 3.85 20.75
N PRO A 152 7.07 3.47 21.56
CA PRO A 152 6.44 4.38 22.49
C PRO A 152 7.52 4.98 23.41
N VAL A 153 7.52 6.31 23.56
CA VAL A 153 8.39 6.96 24.54
C VAL A 153 7.90 6.54 25.92
N GLU A 154 8.63 5.65 26.59
CA GLU A 154 8.40 5.35 28.01
C GLU A 154 8.77 6.59 28.83
N TYR A 155 7.75 7.30 29.34
CA TYR A 155 7.98 8.30 30.36
C TYR A 155 8.36 7.56 31.65
N PRO A 156 9.50 7.89 32.30
CA PRO A 156 9.77 7.34 33.62
C PRO A 156 8.61 7.72 34.53
N ALA A 157 7.94 6.71 35.08
CA ALA A 157 6.89 6.92 36.06
C ALA A 157 7.48 7.79 37.18
N THR A 158 6.92 8.99 37.37
CA THR A 158 7.28 9.81 38.51
C THR A 158 6.97 8.97 39.75
N PRO A 159 7.94 8.71 40.65
CA PRO A 159 7.64 8.04 41.90
C PRO A 159 6.53 8.83 42.58
N GLY A 160 5.34 8.24 42.64
CA GLY A 160 4.22 8.86 43.35
C GLY A 160 4.66 9.12 44.80
N PRO A 161 4.24 10.25 45.41
CA PRO A 161 4.59 10.51 46.80
C PRO A 161 4.10 9.33 47.65
N ALA A 162 5.04 8.61 48.25
CA ALA A 162 4.74 7.57 49.21
C ALA A 162 4.03 8.22 50.41
N ASN A 163 2.71 8.08 50.47
CA ASN A 163 1.89 8.42 51.61
C ASN A 163 1.22 7.13 52.09
N GLY A 164 1.57 6.69 53.30
CA GLY A 164 0.96 5.57 54.01
C GLY A 164 1.97 4.72 54.74
#